data_AF-A0A2L0H5C2-F1
#
_entry.id   AF-A0A2L0H5C2-F1
#
_cell.length_a   1.000
_cell.length_b   1.000
_cell.length_c   1.000
_cell.angle_alpha   90.00
_cell.angle_beta   90.00
_cell.angle_gamma   90.00
#
_symmetry.space_group_name_H-M   'P 1'
#
loop_
_entity.id
_entity.type
_entity.pdbx_description
1 polymer ?
#
loop_
_entity_poly.entity_id
_entity_poly.type
_entity_poly.pdbx_seq_one_letter_code
_entity_poly.pdbx_strand_id
1 'polypeptide(L)'
;MIDPYALLGLERDADERAIRAAYRRAVKTAHPDRGGDAEEFGKLQAAYDLLKDPVRRKVYDDTGYDPQLVDPKQLKGLMMLETLVNDFILDLREPGSFDPVAAMRRKLSDDIVKTRFHILELERHRSRVRKHMDRLGRRPDTDVLGSMLRARSQSIGEAIKNAEAQIEVIEEAYQMLEGYSYEMEPLEIEARAAE
;
A
#
# COMPACT_ATOMS: atom_id res chain seq x y z
N MET A 1 -6.64 -9.86 -0.39
CA MET A 1 -5.89 -11.10 -0.08
C MET A 1 -5.81 -11.95 -1.34
N ILE A 2 -4.60 -12.39 -1.71
CA ILE A 2 -4.37 -13.21 -2.90
C ILE A 2 -4.88 -14.62 -2.63
N ASP A 3 -5.71 -15.16 -3.52
CA ASP A 3 -6.06 -16.59 -3.52
C ASP A 3 -5.03 -17.37 -4.38
N PRO A 4 -4.16 -18.18 -3.77
CA PRO A 4 -3.10 -18.90 -4.47
C PRO A 4 -3.63 -19.98 -5.41
N TYR A 5 -4.80 -20.54 -5.13
CA TYR A 5 -5.45 -21.53 -5.99
C TYR A 5 -6.00 -20.85 -7.24
N ALA A 6 -6.73 -19.74 -7.06
CA ALA A 6 -7.23 -18.94 -8.17
C ALA A 6 -6.09 -18.43 -9.07
N LEU A 7 -4.97 -17.99 -8.48
CA LEU A 7 -3.82 -17.49 -9.22
C LEU A 7 -3.15 -18.56 -10.09
N LEU A 8 -3.15 -19.83 -9.65
CA LEU A 8 -2.69 -20.97 -10.44
C LEU A 8 -3.79 -21.60 -11.31
N GLY A 9 -5.03 -21.13 -11.23
CA GLY A 9 -6.18 -21.73 -11.91
C GLY A 9 -6.46 -23.16 -11.44
N LEU A 10 -6.43 -23.37 -10.13
CA LEU A 10 -6.62 -24.65 -9.46
C LEU A 10 -7.81 -24.60 -8.50
N GLU A 11 -8.39 -25.77 -8.26
CA GLU A 11 -9.32 -25.98 -7.15
C GLU A 11 -8.55 -26.25 -5.86
N ARG A 12 -9.21 -26.03 -4.71
CA ARG A 12 -8.60 -26.21 -3.38
C ARG A 12 -8.17 -27.65 -3.07
N ASP A 13 -8.78 -28.63 -3.72
CA ASP A 13 -8.45 -30.05 -3.60
C ASP A 13 -7.31 -30.51 -4.54
N ALA A 14 -6.70 -29.60 -5.30
CA ALA A 14 -5.65 -29.91 -6.26
C ALA A 14 -4.48 -30.66 -5.59
N ASP A 15 -4.06 -31.75 -6.24
CA ASP A 15 -2.92 -32.53 -5.81
C ASP A 15 -1.59 -31.85 -6.17
N GLU A 16 -0.49 -32.34 -5.58
CA GLU A 16 0.84 -31.77 -5.81
C GLU A 16 1.26 -31.81 -7.29
N ARG A 17 0.78 -32.80 -8.05
CA ARG A 17 1.09 -32.93 -9.49
C ARG A 17 0.40 -31.83 -10.28
N ALA A 18 -0.87 -31.56 -9.99
CA ALA A 18 -1.65 -30.48 -10.58
C ALA A 18 -1.04 -29.12 -10.26
N ILE A 19 -0.64 -28.88 -8.99
CA ILE A 19 0.02 -27.64 -8.56
C ILE A 19 1.30 -27.39 -9.36
N ARG A 20 2.19 -28.39 -9.43
CA ARG A 20 3.44 -28.29 -10.20
C ARG A 20 3.19 -28.10 -11.70
N ALA A 21 2.17 -28.75 -12.26
CA ALA A 21 1.83 -28.62 -13.67
C ALA A 21 1.26 -27.23 -14.01
N ALA A 22 0.37 -26.70 -13.17
CA ALA A 22 -0.22 -25.39 -13.32
C ALA A 22 0.83 -24.28 -13.25
N TYR A 23 1.68 -24.29 -12.23
CA TYR A 23 2.77 -23.33 -12.10
C TYR A 23 3.72 -23.34 -13.32
N ARG A 24 4.12 -24.51 -13.82
CA ARG A 24 4.95 -24.61 -15.04
C ARG A 24 4.27 -24.03 -16.28
N ARG A 25 2.94 -24.12 -16.38
CA ARG A 25 2.19 -23.51 -17.50
C ARG A 25 2.17 -21.98 -17.35
N ALA A 26 1.86 -21.49 -16.16
CA ALA A 26 1.77 -20.06 -15.88
C ALA A 26 3.12 -19.32 -16.02
N VAL A 27 4.23 -19.93 -15.60
CA VAL A 27 5.59 -19.36 -15.78
C VAL A 27 5.94 -19.13 -17.25
N LYS A 28 5.49 -20.00 -18.17
CA LYS A 28 5.81 -19.84 -19.60
C LYS A 28 5.22 -18.56 -20.19
N THR A 29 4.08 -18.12 -19.67
CA THR A 29 3.36 -16.93 -20.14
C THR A 29 3.70 -15.69 -19.33
N ALA A 30 4.00 -15.82 -18.03
CA ALA A 30 4.22 -14.71 -17.12
C ALA A 30 5.69 -14.27 -16.97
N HIS A 31 6.66 -14.97 -17.59
CA HIS A 31 8.08 -14.66 -17.39
C HIS A 31 8.46 -13.26 -17.94
N PRO A 32 9.19 -12.42 -17.19
CA PRO A 32 9.61 -11.09 -17.62
C PRO A 32 10.38 -11.06 -18.94
N ASP A 33 11.28 -12.03 -19.17
CA ASP A 33 11.99 -12.19 -20.46
C ASP A 33 11.09 -12.41 -21.69
N ARG A 34 9.81 -12.75 -21.47
CA ARG A 34 8.81 -12.91 -22.53
C ARG A 34 7.78 -11.78 -22.56
N GLY A 35 8.06 -10.66 -21.88
CA GLY A 35 7.18 -9.51 -21.78
C GLY A 35 6.13 -9.61 -20.66
N GLY A 36 6.31 -10.55 -19.72
CA GLY A 36 5.47 -10.65 -18.53
C GLY A 36 5.81 -9.57 -17.48
N ASP A 37 4.86 -9.34 -16.57
CA ASP A 37 5.05 -8.41 -15.45
C ASP A 37 5.81 -9.08 -14.30
N ALA A 38 6.84 -8.42 -13.79
CA ALA A 38 7.71 -8.98 -12.75
C ALA A 38 7.01 -9.10 -11.39
N GLU A 39 6.04 -8.24 -11.11
CA GLU A 39 5.26 -8.26 -9.87
C GLU A 39 4.24 -9.41 -9.91
N GLU A 40 3.54 -9.59 -11.02
CA GLU A 40 2.65 -10.74 -11.26
C GLU A 40 3.41 -12.07 -11.24
N PHE A 41 4.62 -12.10 -11.79
CA PHE A 41 5.49 -13.26 -11.70
C PHE A 41 5.88 -13.58 -10.24
N GLY A 42 6.16 -12.55 -9.43
CA GLY A 42 6.42 -12.69 -8.00
C GLY A 42 5.23 -13.30 -7.23
N LYS A 43 4.01 -12.83 -7.51
CA LYS A 43 2.77 -13.38 -6.91
C LYS A 43 2.60 -14.86 -7.28
N LEU A 44 2.83 -15.21 -8.55
CA LEU A 44 2.75 -16.58 -9.05
C LEU A 44 3.74 -17.51 -8.34
N GLN A 45 4.97 -17.03 -8.13
CA GLN A 45 6.01 -17.75 -7.40
C GLN A 45 5.60 -18.00 -5.95
N ALA A 46 5.14 -16.96 -5.25
CA ALA A 46 4.73 -17.04 -3.85
C ALA A 46 3.53 -18.00 -3.66
N ALA A 47 2.55 -17.98 -4.57
CA ALA A 47 1.43 -18.90 -4.55
C ALA A 47 1.86 -20.36 -4.71
N TYR A 48 2.77 -20.63 -5.65
CA TYR A 48 3.33 -21.97 -5.82
C TYR A 48 4.15 -22.42 -4.60
N ASP A 49 4.98 -21.53 -4.04
CA ASP A 49 5.82 -21.84 -2.88
C ASP A 49 4.99 -22.13 -1.62
N LEU A 50 3.85 -21.45 -1.44
CA LEU A 50 2.86 -21.80 -0.42
C LEU A 50 2.25 -23.19 -0.68
N LEU A 51 1.66 -23.39 -1.87
CA LEU A 51 0.87 -24.60 -2.17
C LEU A 51 1.72 -25.88 -2.25
N LYS A 52 3.01 -25.74 -2.56
CA LYS A 52 3.98 -26.84 -2.57
C LYS A 52 4.37 -27.30 -1.17
N ASP A 53 4.34 -26.41 -0.16
CA ASP A 53 4.67 -26.74 1.23
C ASP A 53 3.41 -27.27 1.95
N PRO A 54 3.35 -28.56 2.33
CA PRO A 54 2.15 -29.14 2.93
C PRO A 54 1.77 -28.50 4.27
N VAL A 55 2.76 -28.05 5.06
CA VAL A 55 2.52 -27.46 6.37
C VAL A 55 1.95 -26.05 6.19
N ARG A 56 2.59 -25.25 5.34
CA ARG A 56 2.12 -23.89 5.07
C ARG A 56 0.76 -23.88 4.38
N ARG A 57 0.56 -24.75 3.38
CA ARG A 57 -0.73 -24.93 2.71
C ARG A 57 -1.83 -25.25 3.71
N LYS A 58 -1.60 -26.18 4.64
CA LYS A 58 -2.58 -26.50 5.69
C LYS A 58 -2.92 -25.29 6.55
N VAL A 59 -1.92 -24.52 7.01
CA VAL A 59 -2.16 -23.30 7.80
C VAL A 59 -2.99 -22.29 7.01
N TYR A 60 -2.68 -22.09 5.73
CA TYR A 60 -3.46 -21.21 4.85
C TYR A 60 -4.88 -21.73 4.64
N ASP A 61 -5.07 -23.03 4.43
CA ASP A 61 -6.39 -23.63 4.24
C ASP A 61 -7.25 -23.50 5.52
N ASP A 62 -6.63 -23.60 6.70
CA ASP A 62 -7.28 -23.48 8.01
C ASP A 62 -7.59 -22.02 8.41
N THR A 63 -6.73 -21.06 8.03
CA THR A 63 -6.77 -19.67 8.56
C THR A 63 -7.01 -18.60 7.50
N GLY A 64 -6.83 -18.92 6.22
CA GLY A 64 -6.77 -17.97 5.12
C GLY A 64 -5.49 -17.14 5.07
N TYR A 65 -4.53 -17.32 5.99
CA TYR A 65 -3.39 -16.43 6.15
C TYR A 65 -2.07 -17.12 5.77
N ASP A 66 -1.27 -16.43 4.95
CA ASP A 66 0.15 -16.74 4.75
C ASP A 66 0.96 -15.43 4.70
N PRO A 67 2.01 -15.26 5.53
CA PRO A 67 2.79 -14.02 5.59
C PRO A 67 3.45 -13.61 4.27
N GLN A 68 3.73 -14.57 3.38
CA GLN A 68 4.40 -14.32 2.10
C GLN A 68 3.40 -14.03 0.96
N LEU A 69 2.10 -14.27 1.18
CA LEU A 69 1.02 -13.89 0.27
C LEU A 69 0.32 -12.59 0.64
N VAL A 70 0.67 -11.99 1.78
CA VAL A 70 0.20 -10.64 2.10
C VAL A 70 0.95 -9.68 1.20
N ASP A 71 0.21 -9.03 0.31
CA ASP A 71 0.75 -7.94 -0.50
C ASP A 71 1.40 -6.88 0.42
N PRO A 72 2.66 -6.47 0.20
CA PRO A 72 3.36 -5.56 1.11
C PRO A 72 2.63 -4.22 1.30
N LYS A 73 1.89 -3.75 0.30
CA LYS A 73 1.07 -2.54 0.40
C LYS A 73 -0.16 -2.81 1.27
N GLN A 74 -0.85 -3.94 1.11
CA GLN A 74 -1.92 -4.39 2.01
C GLN A 74 -1.46 -4.49 3.46
N LEU A 75 -0.30 -5.10 3.72
CA LEU A 75 0.25 -5.19 5.08
C LEU A 75 0.48 -3.81 5.69
N LYS A 76 1.12 -2.90 4.94
CA LYS A 76 1.34 -1.53 5.41
C LYS A 76 0.04 -0.78 5.65
N GLY A 77 -0.96 -0.95 4.78
CA GLY A 77 -2.29 -0.37 4.96
C GLY A 77 -2.95 -0.88 6.25
N LEU A 78 -2.86 -2.18 6.53
CA LEU A 78 -3.34 -2.77 7.78
C LEU A 78 -2.63 -2.20 9.01
N MET A 79 -1.31 -2.07 8.98
CA MET A 79 -0.54 -1.46 10.09
C MET A 79 -0.92 0.00 10.33
N MET A 80 -1.23 0.74 9.28
CA MET A 80 -1.75 2.11 9.41
C MET A 80 -3.12 2.11 10.10
N LEU A 81 -4.02 1.21 9.69
CA LEU A 81 -5.32 1.06 10.36
C LEU A 81 -5.18 0.64 11.82
N GLU A 82 -4.27 -0.28 12.14
CA GLU A 82 -3.98 -0.68 13.52
C GLU A 82 -3.59 0.55 14.38
N THR A 83 -2.76 1.44 13.83
CA THR A 83 -2.39 2.69 14.52
C THR A 83 -3.61 3.58 14.76
N LEU A 84 -4.47 3.75 13.75
CA LEU A 84 -5.69 4.55 13.87
C LEU A 84 -6.72 3.94 14.84
N VAL A 85 -6.83 2.62 14.85
CA VAL A 85 -7.67 1.88 15.79
C VAL A 85 -7.16 2.04 17.21
N ASN A 86 -5.84 2.02 17.43
CA ASN A 86 -5.25 2.31 18.74
C ASN A 86 -5.55 3.74 19.20
N ASP A 87 -5.46 4.73 18.31
CA ASP A 87 -5.84 6.12 18.61
C ASP A 87 -7.32 6.21 19.02
N PHE A 88 -8.20 5.45 18.34
CA PHE A 88 -9.62 5.35 18.67
C PHE A 88 -9.89 4.66 20.02
N ILE A 89 -9.25 3.52 20.28
CA ILE A 89 -9.43 2.75 21.53
C ILE A 89 -9.04 3.58 22.76
N LEU A 90 -8.05 4.46 22.61
CA LEU A 90 -7.58 5.34 23.68
C LEU A 90 -8.41 6.64 23.80
N ASP A 91 -9.39 6.86 22.92
CA ASP A 91 -10.30 8.00 23.00
C ASP A 91 -11.30 7.82 24.15
N LEU A 92 -11.40 8.84 25.00
CA LEU A 92 -12.23 8.80 26.22
C LEU A 92 -13.69 9.18 25.99
N ARG A 93 -14.07 9.56 24.76
CA ARG A 93 -15.47 9.85 24.42
C ARG A 93 -16.33 8.60 24.54
N GLU A 94 -17.58 8.78 24.97
CA GLU A 94 -18.52 7.67 25.13
C GLU A 94 -18.78 6.99 23.77
N PRO A 95 -18.79 5.65 23.69
CA PRO A 95 -19.19 4.94 22.49
C PRO A 95 -20.56 5.42 22.00
N GLY A 96 -20.72 5.64 20.68
CA GLY A 96 -21.97 6.16 20.13
C GLY A 96 -22.06 7.68 20.08
N SER A 97 -21.21 8.41 20.82
CA SER A 97 -21.16 9.88 20.79
C SER A 97 -20.41 10.46 19.58
N PHE A 98 -19.62 9.64 18.88
CA PHE A 98 -18.92 10.02 17.64
C PHE A 98 -18.72 8.82 16.71
N ASP A 99 -18.49 9.10 15.42
CA ASP A 99 -18.21 8.08 14.40
C ASP A 99 -16.68 7.91 14.23
N PRO A 100 -16.07 6.85 14.77
CA PRO A 100 -14.64 6.58 14.61
C PRO A 100 -14.27 6.19 13.19
N VAL A 101 -15.16 5.52 12.45
CA VAL A 101 -14.88 5.11 11.07
C VAL A 101 -14.80 6.33 10.17
N ALA A 102 -15.72 7.28 10.32
CA ALA A 102 -15.65 8.57 9.63
C ALA A 102 -14.41 9.38 10.02
N ALA A 103 -14.02 9.37 11.31
CA ALA A 103 -12.81 10.04 11.77
C ALA A 103 -11.54 9.45 11.13
N MET A 104 -11.43 8.12 11.07
CA MET A 104 -10.32 7.42 10.40
C MET A 104 -10.27 7.76 8.90
N ARG A 105 -11.39 7.66 8.19
CA ARG A 105 -11.48 8.05 6.77
C ARG A 105 -11.05 9.49 6.52
N ARG A 106 -11.47 10.42 7.38
CA ARG A 106 -11.08 11.82 7.31
C ARG A 106 -9.58 11.99 7.51
N LYS A 107 -8.99 11.35 8.52
CA LYS A 107 -7.55 11.44 8.78
C LYS A 107 -6.73 10.90 7.62
N LEU A 108 -7.09 9.74 7.07
CA LEU A 108 -6.44 9.18 5.88
C LEU A 108 -6.55 10.13 4.67
N SER A 109 -7.73 10.72 4.45
CA SER A 109 -7.96 11.69 3.37
C SER A 109 -7.09 12.94 3.53
N ASP A 110 -7.01 13.48 4.75
CA ASP A 110 -6.18 14.64 5.08
C ASP A 110 -4.69 14.33 4.85
N ASP A 111 -4.24 13.13 5.22
CA ASP A 111 -2.85 12.69 5.04
C ASP A 111 -2.50 12.49 3.55
N ILE A 112 -3.45 12.04 2.70
CA ILE A 112 -3.29 12.01 1.23
C ILE A 112 -3.09 13.44 0.70
N VAL A 113 -3.97 14.38 1.09
CA VAL A 113 -3.91 15.77 0.61
C VAL A 113 -2.60 16.43 1.01
N LYS A 114 -2.15 16.27 2.26
CA LYS A 114 -0.86 16.78 2.73
C LYS A 114 0.31 16.21 1.94
N THR A 115 0.32 14.90 1.70
CA THR A 115 1.39 14.23 0.95
C THR A 115 1.42 14.72 -0.51
N ARG A 116 0.27 14.89 -1.16
CA ARG A 116 0.17 15.48 -2.51
C ARG A 116 0.72 16.90 -2.56
N PHE A 117 0.41 17.72 -1.55
CA PHE A 117 0.98 19.07 -1.45
C PHE A 117 2.51 19.04 -1.32
N HIS A 118 3.04 18.14 -0.49
CA HIS A 118 4.49 17.97 -0.35
C HIS A 118 5.18 17.55 -1.66
N ILE A 119 4.56 16.65 -2.44
CA ILE A 119 5.05 16.27 -3.77
C ILE A 119 5.16 17.51 -4.67
N LEU A 120 4.13 18.35 -4.72
CA LEU A 120 4.15 19.57 -5.53
C LEU A 120 5.30 20.53 -5.14
N GLU A 121 5.61 20.64 -3.84
CA GLU A 121 6.75 21.43 -3.37
C GLU A 121 8.09 20.83 -3.82
N LEU A 122 8.26 19.52 -3.68
CA LEU A 122 9.45 18.80 -4.13
C LEU A 122 9.65 18.94 -5.64
N GLU A 123 8.59 18.84 -6.44
CA GLU A 123 8.64 19.04 -7.89
C GLU A 123 9.11 20.46 -8.25
N ARG A 124 8.61 21.48 -7.56
CA ARG A 124 9.07 22.87 -7.73
C ARG A 124 10.56 23.01 -7.40
N HIS A 125 11.02 22.40 -6.30
CA HIS A 125 12.44 22.40 -5.95
C HIS A 125 13.29 21.70 -7.01
N ARG A 126 12.87 20.52 -7.48
CA ARG A 126 13.56 19.77 -8.52
C ARG A 126 13.65 20.55 -9.83
N SER A 127 12.56 21.21 -10.21
CA SER A 127 12.49 22.10 -11.38
C SER A 127 13.48 23.27 -11.26
N ARG A 128 13.56 23.92 -10.08
CA ARG A 128 14.54 24.98 -9.82
C ARG A 128 15.98 24.48 -9.93
N VAL A 129 16.29 23.32 -9.33
CA VAL A 129 17.64 22.70 -9.42
C VAL A 129 18.02 22.45 -10.88
N ARG A 130 17.11 21.89 -11.69
CA ARG A 130 17.33 21.67 -13.12
C ARG A 130 17.59 22.98 -13.88
N LYS A 131 16.79 24.02 -13.64
CA LYS A 131 17.00 25.35 -14.24
C LYS A 131 18.36 25.96 -13.89
N HIS A 132 18.86 25.73 -12.67
CA HIS A 132 20.21 26.16 -12.29
C HIS A 132 21.29 25.35 -13.02
N MET A 133 21.10 24.03 -13.17
CA MET A 133 22.01 23.17 -13.93
C MET A 133 22.11 23.59 -15.40
N ASP A 134 20.99 23.92 -16.04
CA ASP A 134 20.97 24.32 -17.46
C ASP A 134 21.75 25.62 -17.73
N ARG A 135 21.91 26.46 -16.70
CA ARG A 135 22.65 27.72 -16.75
C ARG A 135 24.09 27.58 -16.29
N LEU A 136 24.46 26.45 -15.69
CA LEU A 136 25.80 26.22 -15.18
C LEU A 136 26.73 25.84 -16.34
N GLY A 137 27.74 26.66 -16.60
CA GLY A 137 28.79 26.33 -17.55
C GLY A 137 29.55 25.07 -17.12
N ARG A 138 29.94 24.23 -18.09
CA ARG A 138 30.71 23.00 -17.82
C ARG A 138 32.17 23.35 -17.56
N ARG A 139 32.78 22.76 -16.51
CA ARG A 139 34.24 22.69 -16.37
C ARG A 139 34.72 21.32 -16.89
N PRO A 140 35.57 21.27 -17.93
CA PRO A 140 35.97 20.03 -18.59
C PRO A 140 36.65 19.02 -17.66
N ASP A 141 37.47 19.51 -16.72
CA ASP A 141 38.34 18.63 -15.92
C ASP A 141 37.71 18.20 -14.59
N THR A 142 36.77 18.98 -14.03
CA THR A 142 36.11 18.65 -12.76
C THR A 142 34.77 19.39 -12.58
N ASP A 143 33.66 18.73 -12.88
CA ASP A 143 32.29 19.26 -12.72
C ASP A 143 31.68 18.91 -11.35
N VAL A 144 32.32 19.38 -10.27
CA VAL A 144 31.85 19.11 -8.90
C VAL A 144 30.46 19.71 -8.68
N LEU A 145 30.24 20.97 -9.06
CA LEU A 145 28.95 21.63 -8.84
C LEU A 145 27.82 21.00 -9.67
N GLY A 146 28.06 20.68 -10.94
CA GLY A 146 27.06 20.00 -11.76
C GLY A 146 26.76 18.59 -11.26
N SER A 147 27.76 17.84 -10.77
CA SER A 147 27.52 16.52 -10.16
C SER A 147 26.71 16.62 -8.87
N MET A 148 26.99 17.60 -7.99
CA MET A 148 26.21 17.87 -6.79
C MET A 148 24.75 18.21 -7.12
N LEU A 149 24.51 19.09 -8.10
CA LEU A 149 23.15 19.46 -8.51
C LEU A 149 22.39 18.28 -9.15
N ARG A 150 23.07 17.45 -9.96
CA ARG A 150 22.49 16.21 -10.50
C ARG A 150 22.08 15.25 -9.39
N ALA A 151 22.98 14.98 -8.43
CA ALA A 151 22.70 14.14 -7.28
C ALA A 151 21.51 14.68 -6.46
N ARG A 152 21.45 16.00 -6.25
CA ARG A 152 20.31 16.63 -5.56
C ARG A 152 18.99 16.47 -6.35
N SER A 153 19.02 16.66 -7.67
CA SER A 153 17.84 16.47 -8.53
C SER A 153 17.33 15.03 -8.53
N GLN A 154 18.25 14.06 -8.46
CA GLN A 154 17.92 12.64 -8.33
C GLN A 154 17.31 12.33 -6.97
N SER A 155 17.95 12.77 -5.88
CA SER A 155 17.45 12.56 -4.52
C SER A 155 16.05 13.14 -4.31
N ILE A 156 15.76 14.33 -4.84
CA ILE A 156 14.40 14.88 -4.82
C ILE A 156 13.42 14.01 -5.62
N GLY A 157 13.86 13.47 -6.77
CA GLY A 157 13.05 12.55 -7.56
C GLY A 157 12.73 11.24 -6.83
N GLU A 158 13.68 10.69 -6.08
CA GLU A 158 13.46 9.51 -5.23
C GLU A 158 12.50 9.83 -4.07
N ALA A 159 12.63 11.01 -3.45
CA ALA A 159 11.70 11.45 -2.42
C ALA A 159 10.26 11.59 -2.93
N ILE A 160 10.07 12.11 -4.15
CA ILE A 160 8.76 12.19 -4.81
C ILE A 160 8.16 10.79 -4.99
N LYS A 161 8.93 9.85 -5.56
CA LYS A 161 8.48 8.46 -5.76
C LYS A 161 8.08 7.78 -4.45
N ASN A 162 8.85 8.00 -3.39
CA ASN A 162 8.54 7.44 -2.07
C ASN A 162 7.24 8.02 -1.49
N ALA A 163 7.00 9.32 -1.69
CA ALA A 163 5.76 9.98 -1.27
C ALA A 163 4.55 9.51 -2.09
N GLU A 164 4.71 9.27 -3.40
CA GLU A 164 3.68 8.66 -4.26
C GLU A 164 3.32 7.26 -3.76
N ALA A 165 4.31 6.40 -3.50
CA ALA A 165 4.08 5.07 -2.94
C ALA A 165 3.42 5.11 -1.56
N GLN A 166 3.69 6.14 -0.75
CA GLN A 166 3.00 6.34 0.53
C GLN A 166 1.52 6.68 0.33
N ILE A 167 1.16 7.47 -0.68
CA ILE A 167 -0.25 7.75 -1.01
C ILE A 167 -0.98 6.45 -1.34
N GLU A 168 -0.38 5.56 -2.15
CA GLU A 168 -0.99 4.28 -2.50
C GLU A 168 -1.27 3.40 -1.26
N VAL A 169 -0.36 3.42 -0.28
CA VAL A 169 -0.57 2.71 1.00
C VAL A 169 -1.72 3.33 1.80
N ILE A 170 -1.83 4.66 1.84
CA ILE A 170 -2.92 5.36 2.55
C ILE A 170 -4.26 5.09 1.85
N GLU A 171 -4.28 5.06 0.52
CA GLU A 171 -5.46 4.74 -0.29
C GLU A 171 -5.90 3.28 -0.06
N GLU A 172 -4.97 2.33 0.04
CA GLU A 172 -5.27 0.94 0.41
C GLU A 172 -5.90 0.86 1.81
N ALA A 173 -5.33 1.55 2.81
CA ALA A 173 -5.91 1.62 4.14
C ALA A 173 -7.33 2.23 4.13
N TYR A 174 -7.55 3.25 3.29
CA TYR A 174 -8.87 3.86 3.13
C TYR A 174 -9.88 2.87 2.54
N GLN A 175 -9.49 2.13 1.49
CA GLN A 175 -10.33 1.12 0.85
C GLN A 175 -10.72 -0.01 1.82
N MET A 176 -9.82 -0.41 2.73
CA MET A 176 -10.12 -1.39 3.77
C MET A 176 -11.24 -0.94 4.73
N LEU A 177 -11.52 0.37 4.82
CA LEU A 177 -12.64 0.89 5.61
C LEU A 177 -13.95 0.94 4.81
N GLU A 178 -13.98 0.62 3.52
CA GLU A 178 -15.22 0.58 2.73
C GLU A 178 -16.21 -0.46 3.28
N GLY A 179 -17.50 -0.15 3.23
CA GLY A 179 -18.56 -1.01 3.74
C GLY A 179 -18.77 -0.97 5.26
N TYR A 180 -17.84 -0.43 6.04
CA TYR A 180 -18.04 -0.21 7.47
C TYR A 180 -18.92 1.01 7.74
N SER A 181 -19.86 0.86 8.66
CA SER A 181 -20.66 1.94 9.24
C SER A 181 -20.64 1.85 10.76
N TYR A 182 -20.74 2.98 11.44
CA TYR A 182 -20.82 3.04 12.89
C TYR A 182 -22.19 3.56 13.32
N GLU A 183 -22.85 2.86 14.24
CA GLU A 183 -24.14 3.29 14.77
C GLU A 183 -23.93 4.35 15.84
N MET A 184 -24.64 5.48 15.67
CA MET A 184 -24.56 6.61 16.56
C MET A 184 -25.71 6.56 17.56
N GLU A 185 -25.43 6.91 18.81
CA GLU A 185 -26.49 7.11 19.78
C GLU A 185 -27.24 8.41 19.47
N PRO A 186 -28.58 8.38 19.47
CA PRO A 186 -29.36 9.59 19.25
C PRO A 186 -29.09 10.58 20.37
N LEU A 187 -28.77 11.83 20.02
CA LEU A 187 -28.63 12.89 21.00
C LEU A 187 -29.97 13.05 21.74
N GLU A 188 -29.99 12.69 23.02
CA GLU A 188 -31.08 13.05 23.92
C GLU A 188 -31.05 14.58 24.06
N ILE A 189 -31.82 15.25 23.21
CA ILE A 189 -32.14 16.65 23.42
C ILE A 189 -33.13 16.65 24.59
N GLU A 190 -32.62 16.75 25.82
CA GLU A 190 -33.44 17.15 26.95
C GLU A 190 -34.05 18.51 26.59
N ALA A 191 -35.30 18.46 26.16
CA ALA A 191 -36.14 19.63 26.07
C ALA A 191 -36.20 20.19 27.49
N ARG A 192 -35.39 21.22 27.78
CA ARG A 192 -35.65 22.17 28.86
C ARG A 192 -36.95 22.89 28.51
N ALA A 193 -38.06 22.17 28.68
CA ALA A 193 -39.37 22.75 28.83
C ALA A 193 -39.34 23.55 30.13
N ALA A 194 -39.79 24.79 30.01
CA ALA A 194 -39.89 25.76 31.06
C ALA A 194 -40.64 25.24 32.29
N GLU A 195 -40.08 25.49 33.48
CA GLU A 195 -40.82 25.80 34.70
C GLU A 195 -40.12 26.96 35.42
#